data_AF-A0A6L9QH31-F1
#
_entry.id   AF-A0A6L9QH31-F1
#
_cell.length_a   1.000
_cell.length_b   1.000
_cell.length_c   1.000
_cell.angle_alpha   90.00
_cell.angle_beta   90.00
_cell.angle_gamma   90.00
#
_symmetry.space_group_name_H-M   'P 1'
#
loop_
_entity.id
_entity.type
_entity.pdbx_description
1 polymer ?
#
loop_
_entity_poly.entity_id
_entity_poly.type
_entity_poly.pdbx_seq_one_letter_code
_entity_poly.pdbx_strand_id
1 'polypeptide(L)'
;GGGGARGLLFSLGALAGEVCFSLLAVPLLPRLGPLRVSAYSAVLAAPMLLAVGIAADGTAVLRVPTAGELAGFAYLSAVVTVIAFLLWYDAIGRLGADRAGLFAGLIPVSAVVTTVALGLDRPGPADLAGAALVAAGVAVGLRARSAPREPAVPEPVTCEAAPIGIARGSA
;
A
#
# COMPACT_ATOMS: atom_id res chain seq x y z
N GLY A 1 -7.90 14.26 18.09
CA GLY A 1 -6.71 13.40 18.26
C GLY A 1 -5.89 13.84 19.45
N GLY A 2 -6.15 13.29 20.64
CA GLY A 2 -5.23 13.42 21.77
C GLY A 2 -4.33 12.19 21.79
N GLY A 3 -3.01 12.35 21.92
CA GLY A 3 -2.02 11.26 21.96
C GLY A 3 -2.14 10.36 23.20
N GLY A 4 -3.33 9.86 23.51
CA GLY A 4 -3.60 8.93 24.59
C GLY A 4 -3.25 7.50 24.19
N ALA A 5 -2.98 6.66 25.20
CA ALA A 5 -2.55 5.27 25.02
C ALA A 5 -3.45 4.44 24.07
N ARG A 6 -4.75 4.72 24.03
CA ARG A 6 -5.69 4.07 23.08
C ARG A 6 -5.38 4.41 21.63
N GLY A 7 -5.11 5.68 21.32
CA GLY A 7 -4.75 6.10 19.96
C GLY A 7 -3.44 5.45 19.51
N LEU A 8 -2.44 5.41 20.40
CA LEU A 8 -1.18 4.72 20.14
C LEU A 8 -1.38 3.22 19.90
N LEU A 9 -2.22 2.56 20.70
CA LEU A 9 -2.53 1.13 20.53
C LEU A 9 -3.21 0.88 19.16
N PHE A 10 -4.15 1.73 18.75
CA PHE A 10 -4.77 1.64 17.43
C PHE A 10 -3.77 1.87 16.30
N SER A 11 -2.86 2.84 16.44
CA SER A 11 -1.80 3.08 15.45
C SER A 11 -0.84 1.90 15.33
N LEU A 12 -0.45 1.28 16.47
CA LEU A 12 0.39 0.08 16.47
C LEU A 12 -0.33 -1.12 15.86
N GLY A 13 -1.62 -1.29 16.17
CA GLY A 13 -2.46 -2.33 15.57
C GLY A 13 -2.58 -2.15 14.05
N ALA A 14 -2.80 -0.92 13.58
CA ALA A 14 -2.83 -0.60 12.16
C ALA A 14 -1.48 -0.89 11.48
N LEU A 15 -0.36 -0.51 12.12
CA LEU A 15 0.99 -0.80 11.62
C LEU A 15 1.27 -2.30 11.56
N ALA A 16 0.89 -3.05 12.58
CA ALA A 16 1.04 -4.51 12.59
C ALA A 16 0.19 -5.17 11.49
N GLY A 17 -1.04 -4.69 11.29
CA GLY A 17 -1.90 -5.13 10.19
C GLY A 17 -1.28 -4.89 8.82
N GLU A 18 -0.73 -3.69 8.61
CA GLU A 18 -0.02 -3.34 7.38
C GLU A 18 1.21 -4.23 7.13
N VAL A 19 2.00 -4.48 8.18
CA VAL A 19 3.17 -5.37 8.09
C VAL A 19 2.74 -6.79 7.70
N CYS A 20 1.73 -7.35 8.36
CA CYS A 20 1.19 -8.67 8.04
C CYS A 20 0.67 -8.73 6.60
N PHE A 21 -0.05 -7.70 6.15
CA PHE A 21 -0.55 -7.59 4.78
C PHE A 21 0.60 -7.56 3.76
N SER A 22 1.61 -6.72 3.98
CA SER A 22 2.79 -6.62 3.12
C SER A 22 3.54 -7.95 3.05
N LEU A 23 3.74 -8.62 4.18
CA LEU A 23 4.39 -9.94 4.23
C LEU A 23 3.60 -11.02 3.48
N LEU A 24 2.26 -11.00 3.56
CA LEU A 24 1.39 -11.88 2.78
C LEU A 24 1.37 -11.53 1.29
N ALA A 25 1.52 -10.26 0.94
CA ALA A 25 1.50 -9.79 -0.44
C ALA A 25 2.78 -10.18 -1.21
N VAL A 26 3.96 -10.19 -0.56
CA VAL A 26 5.26 -10.53 -1.17
C VAL A 26 5.24 -11.86 -1.96
N PRO A 27 4.78 -13.00 -1.41
CA PRO A 27 4.72 -14.26 -2.16
C PRO A 27 3.58 -14.32 -3.18
N LEU A 28 2.54 -13.51 -3.01
CA LEU A 28 1.34 -13.52 -3.86
C LEU A 28 1.48 -12.65 -5.10
N LEU A 29 2.23 -11.54 -5.00
CA LEU A 29 2.47 -10.57 -6.07
C LEU A 29 3.06 -11.20 -7.35
N PRO A 30 4.12 -12.04 -7.29
CA PRO A 30 4.68 -12.68 -8.49
C PRO A 30 3.74 -13.69 -9.15
N ARG A 31 2.77 -14.24 -8.42
CA ARG A 31 1.90 -15.34 -8.89
C ARG A 31 0.56 -14.86 -9.44
N LEU A 32 -0.03 -13.85 -8.81
CA LEU A 32 -1.37 -13.35 -9.15
C LEU A 32 -1.33 -12.01 -9.88
N GLY A 33 -0.22 -11.28 -9.77
CA GLY A 33 -0.12 -9.91 -10.24
C GLY A 33 -0.87 -8.92 -9.33
N PRO A 34 -0.54 -7.63 -9.43
CA PRO A 34 -0.93 -6.63 -8.43
C PRO A 34 -2.44 -6.40 -8.33
N LEU A 35 -3.14 -6.33 -9.48
CA LEU A 35 -4.60 -6.12 -9.50
C LEU A 35 -5.37 -7.24 -8.80
N ARG A 36 -4.96 -8.49 -9.01
CA ARG A 36 -5.67 -9.65 -8.44
C ARG A 36 -5.44 -9.76 -6.95
N VAL A 37 -4.23 -9.49 -6.46
CA VAL A 37 -3.95 -9.44 -5.02
C VAL A 37 -4.86 -8.40 -4.36
N SER A 38 -4.92 -7.18 -4.89
CA SER A 38 -5.78 -6.11 -4.37
C SER A 38 -7.27 -6.48 -4.41
N ALA A 39 -7.74 -7.09 -5.50
CA ALA A 39 -9.13 -7.54 -5.62
C ALA A 39 -9.47 -8.63 -4.60
N TYR A 40 -8.62 -9.65 -4.43
CA TYR A 40 -8.86 -10.70 -3.43
C TYR A 40 -8.81 -10.16 -2.01
N SER A 41 -7.88 -9.26 -1.71
CA SER A 41 -7.81 -8.60 -0.41
C SER A 41 -9.05 -7.77 -0.12
N ALA A 42 -9.58 -7.03 -1.10
CA ALA A 42 -10.83 -6.29 -0.96
C ALA A 42 -12.03 -7.22 -0.73
N VAL A 43 -12.10 -8.33 -1.47
CA VAL A 43 -13.16 -9.34 -1.33
C VAL A 43 -13.10 -10.03 0.03
N LEU A 44 -11.90 -10.29 0.57
CA LEU A 44 -11.72 -10.85 1.91
C LEU A 44 -11.99 -9.82 3.02
N ALA A 45 -11.64 -8.56 2.79
CA ALA A 45 -11.87 -7.48 3.74
C ALA A 45 -13.37 -7.20 3.93
N ALA A 46 -14.18 -7.27 2.87
CA ALA A 46 -15.62 -7.00 2.93
C ALA A 46 -16.38 -7.82 3.99
N PRO A 47 -16.30 -9.17 4.03
CA PRO A 47 -16.98 -9.97 5.06
C PRO A 47 -16.34 -9.79 6.44
N MET A 48 -15.02 -9.57 6.53
CA MET A 48 -14.36 -9.25 7.81
C MET A 48 -14.88 -7.94 8.41
N LEU A 49 -14.96 -6.88 7.60
CA LEU A 49 -15.49 -5.59 8.00
C LEU A 49 -16.99 -5.68 8.35
N LEU A 50 -17.75 -6.49 7.62
CA LEU A 50 -19.15 -6.75 7.96
C LEU A 50 -19.29 -7.46 9.31
N ALA A 51 -18.47 -8.48 9.58
CA ALA A 51 -18.48 -9.18 10.86
C ALA A 51 -18.10 -8.25 12.03
N VAL A 52 -17.08 -7.41 11.83
CA VAL A 52 -16.69 -6.37 12.81
C VAL A 52 -17.81 -5.36 13.00
N GLY A 53 -18.47 -4.91 11.93
CA GLY A 53 -19.60 -3.98 11.99
C GLY A 53 -20.80 -4.57 12.75
N ILE A 54 -21.11 -5.85 12.54
CA ILE A 54 -22.14 -6.56 13.31
C ILE A 54 -21.73 -6.66 14.79
N ALA A 55 -20.46 -6.93 15.09
CA ALA A 55 -19.99 -7.04 16.47
C ALA A 55 -19.99 -5.68 17.20
N ALA A 56 -19.72 -4.58 16.49
CA ALA A 56 -19.65 -3.23 17.04
C ALA A 56 -21.03 -2.55 17.15
N ASP A 57 -21.83 -2.62 16.09
CA ASP A 57 -23.09 -1.87 15.94
C ASP A 57 -24.34 -2.77 15.87
N GLY A 58 -24.18 -4.10 15.91
CA GLY A 58 -25.31 -5.04 15.89
C GLY A 58 -26.08 -5.02 14.57
N THR A 59 -27.42 -5.03 14.64
CA THR A 59 -28.30 -4.95 13.46
C THR A 59 -28.35 -3.56 12.83
N ALA A 60 -27.81 -2.52 13.51
CA ALA A 60 -27.78 -1.16 12.98
C ALA A 60 -26.86 -1.03 11.75
N VAL A 61 -25.94 -1.97 11.54
CA VAL A 61 -25.08 -2.03 10.35
C VAL A 61 -25.88 -2.30 9.06
N LEU A 62 -27.08 -2.89 9.18
CA LEU A 62 -27.98 -3.18 8.05
C LEU A 62 -28.97 -2.03 7.76
N ARG A 63 -28.82 -0.89 8.44
CA ARG A 63 -29.62 0.31 8.17
C ARG A 63 -29.42 0.74 6.72
N VAL A 64 -30.51 1.10 6.03
CA VAL A 64 -30.44 1.69 4.69
C VAL A 64 -29.67 3.02 4.78
N PRO A 65 -28.55 3.17 4.04
CA PRO A 65 -27.78 4.40 4.06
C PRO A 65 -28.59 5.55 3.46
N THR A 66 -28.40 6.74 4.02
CA THR A 66 -28.93 7.99 3.47
C THR A 66 -28.32 8.27 2.08
N ALA A 67 -28.95 9.13 1.28
CA ALA A 67 -28.43 9.49 -0.04
C ALA A 67 -26.99 10.06 0.02
N GLY A 68 -26.64 10.79 1.08
CA GLY A 68 -25.29 11.30 1.32
C GLY A 68 -24.28 10.20 1.66
N GLU A 69 -24.65 9.25 2.53
CA GLU A 69 -23.80 8.09 2.86
C GLU A 69 -23.57 7.21 1.62
N LEU A 70 -24.62 6.97 0.83
CA LEU A 70 -24.50 6.23 -0.43
C LEU A 70 -23.59 6.93 -1.43
N ALA A 71 -23.71 8.25 -1.58
CA ALA A 71 -22.82 9.03 -2.44
C ALA A 71 -21.35 8.94 -1.95
N GLY A 72 -21.13 8.97 -0.64
CA GLY A 72 -19.81 8.76 -0.04
C GLY A 72 -19.24 7.38 -0.34
N PHE A 73 -20.04 6.32 -0.20
CA PHE A 73 -19.63 4.95 -0.55
C PHE A 73 -19.36 4.78 -2.05
N ALA A 74 -20.18 5.39 -2.90
CA ALA A 74 -19.98 5.39 -4.34
C ALA A 74 -18.67 6.11 -4.72
N TYR A 75 -18.40 7.25 -4.10
CA TYR A 75 -17.16 7.99 -4.29
C TYR A 75 -15.94 7.19 -3.84
N LEU A 76 -15.97 6.61 -2.63
CA LEU A 76 -14.86 5.81 -2.10
C LEU A 76 -14.61 4.56 -2.96
N SER A 77 -15.65 3.84 -3.38
CA SER A 77 -15.50 2.62 -4.18
C SER A 77 -15.08 2.92 -5.63
N ALA A 78 -15.72 3.86 -6.32
CA ALA A 78 -15.41 4.11 -7.73
C ALA A 78 -14.15 4.96 -7.89
N VAL A 79 -14.07 6.10 -7.18
CA VAL A 79 -12.99 7.07 -7.37
C VAL A 79 -11.74 6.65 -6.59
N VAL A 80 -11.89 6.44 -5.28
CA VAL A 80 -10.73 6.18 -4.40
C VAL A 80 -10.19 4.77 -4.57
N THR A 81 -11.04 3.78 -4.84
CA THR A 81 -10.58 2.41 -5.14
C THR A 81 -10.33 2.25 -6.65
N VAL A 82 -11.36 2.12 -7.48
CA VAL A 82 -11.15 1.69 -8.89
C VAL A 82 -10.26 2.64 -9.68
N ILE A 83 -10.59 3.93 -9.73
CA ILE A 83 -9.84 4.90 -10.55
C ILE A 83 -8.42 5.11 -9.99
N ALA A 84 -8.28 5.31 -8.68
CA ALA A 84 -6.96 5.52 -8.09
C ALA A 84 -6.04 4.30 -8.25
N PHE A 85 -6.55 3.07 -8.08
CA PHE A 85 -5.74 1.86 -8.31
C PHE A 85 -5.31 1.72 -9.78
N LEU A 86 -6.18 2.01 -10.74
CA LEU A 86 -5.82 1.96 -12.16
C LEU A 86 -4.74 2.98 -12.50
N LEU A 87 -4.90 4.23 -12.06
CA LEU A 87 -3.91 5.29 -12.24
C LEU A 87 -2.59 4.95 -11.54
N TRP A 88 -2.65 4.35 -10.35
CA TRP A 88 -1.48 3.92 -9.60
C TRP A 88 -0.71 2.82 -10.32
N TYR A 89 -1.40 1.79 -10.81
CA TYR A 89 -0.74 0.71 -11.55
C TYR A 89 -0.19 1.17 -12.90
N ASP A 90 -0.88 2.07 -13.59
CA ASP A 90 -0.34 2.73 -14.79
C ASP A 90 0.93 3.54 -14.45
N ALA A 91 0.91 4.32 -13.36
CA ALA A 91 2.06 5.06 -12.89
C ALA A 91 3.24 4.14 -12.52
N ILE A 92 2.98 3.00 -11.85
CA ILE A 92 4.03 2.00 -11.59
C ILE A 92 4.59 1.45 -12.89
N GLY A 93 3.74 1.12 -13.87
CA GLY A 93 4.17 0.60 -15.16
C GLY A 93 5.03 1.59 -15.95
N ARG A 94 4.71 2.89 -15.87
CA ARG A 94 5.40 3.96 -16.62
C ARG A 94 6.62 4.53 -15.91
N LEU A 95 6.58 4.69 -14.59
CA LEU A 95 7.64 5.32 -13.78
C LEU A 95 8.52 4.32 -13.02
N GLY A 96 8.06 3.07 -12.87
CA GLY A 96 8.67 2.06 -12.00
C GLY A 96 8.20 2.17 -10.54
N ALA A 97 8.14 1.04 -9.85
CA ALA A 97 7.65 0.94 -8.47
C ALA A 97 8.43 1.83 -7.48
N ASP A 98 9.75 1.98 -7.70
CA ASP A 98 10.61 2.84 -6.89
C ASP A 98 10.18 4.32 -6.92
N ARG A 99 9.90 4.87 -8.09
CA ARG A 99 9.48 6.28 -8.22
C ARG A 99 8.03 6.49 -7.81
N ALA A 100 7.15 5.55 -8.14
CA ALA A 100 5.76 5.58 -7.70
C ALA A 100 5.67 5.61 -6.16
N GLY A 101 6.44 4.76 -5.46
CA GLY A 101 6.47 4.69 -3.99
C GLY A 101 6.90 6.00 -3.30
N LEU A 102 7.67 6.85 -3.97
CA LEU A 102 8.05 8.17 -3.43
C LEU A 102 6.85 9.13 -3.35
N PHE A 103 5.90 9.03 -4.30
CA PHE A 103 4.65 9.80 -4.25
C PHE A 103 3.77 9.40 -3.08
N ALA A 104 3.85 8.16 -2.59
CA ALA A 104 3.13 7.74 -1.39
C ALA A 104 3.61 8.52 -0.14
N GLY A 105 4.87 8.95 -0.12
CA GLY A 105 5.41 9.83 0.92
C GLY A 105 4.77 11.22 0.96
N LEU A 106 4.09 11.65 -0.11
CA LEU A 106 3.38 12.93 -0.18
C LEU A 106 1.97 12.86 0.45
N ILE A 107 1.44 11.66 0.68
CA ILE A 107 0.08 11.44 1.21
C ILE A 107 -0.15 12.20 2.54
N PRO A 108 0.74 12.18 3.53
CA PRO A 108 0.49 12.90 4.79
C PRO A 108 0.49 14.41 4.61
N VAL A 109 1.31 14.93 3.69
CA VAL A 109 1.36 16.37 3.38
C VAL A 109 0.06 16.80 2.69
N SER A 110 -0.39 16.05 1.69
CA SER A 110 -1.65 16.35 1.01
C SER A 110 -2.86 16.21 1.93
N ALA A 111 -2.82 15.27 2.89
CA ALA A 111 -3.85 15.14 3.93
C ALA A 111 -3.96 16.42 4.78
N VAL A 112 -2.85 16.93 5.33
CA VAL A 112 -2.85 18.18 6.11
C VAL A 112 -3.34 19.37 5.28
N VAL A 113 -2.85 19.50 4.05
CA VAL A 113 -3.28 20.57 3.14
C VAL A 113 -4.79 20.52 2.88
N THR A 114 -5.33 19.32 2.65
CA THR A 114 -6.77 19.10 2.39
C THR A 114 -7.61 19.43 3.62
N THR A 115 -7.17 19.01 4.82
CA THR A 115 -7.85 19.33 6.08
C THR A 115 -7.95 20.84 6.30
N VAL A 116 -6.85 21.56 6.06
CA VAL A 116 -6.81 23.03 6.17
C VAL A 116 -7.70 23.69 5.10
N ALA A 117 -7.59 23.23 3.85
CA ALA A 117 -8.33 23.81 2.72
C ALA A 117 -9.85 23.63 2.87
N LEU A 118 -10.29 22.49 3.40
CA LEU A 118 -11.71 22.22 3.66
C LEU A 118 -12.21 22.87 4.96
N GLY A 119 -11.34 23.51 5.75
CA GLY A 119 -11.70 24.14 7.01
C GLY A 119 -12.26 23.16 8.05
N LEU A 120 -11.94 21.86 7.91
CA LEU A 120 -12.51 20.79 8.75
C LEU A 120 -11.98 20.87 10.18
N ASP A 121 -10.70 21.17 10.35
CA ASP A 121 -10.07 21.38 11.64
C ASP A 121 -8.79 22.22 11.50
N ARG A 122 -8.34 22.85 12.60
CA ARG A 122 -7.03 23.52 12.61
C ARG A 122 -5.97 22.50 13.01
N PRO A 123 -4.98 22.19 12.14
CA PRO A 123 -3.95 21.21 12.46
C PRO A 123 -3.21 21.66 13.72
N GLY A 124 -3.18 20.77 14.71
CA GLY A 124 -2.48 21.03 15.95
C GLY A 124 -0.96 21.05 15.73
N PRO A 125 -0.19 21.54 16.72
CA PRO A 125 1.28 21.49 16.66
C PRO A 125 1.82 20.05 16.54
N ALA A 126 1.10 19.05 17.06
CA ALA A 126 1.43 17.64 16.91
C ALA A 126 1.23 17.12 15.48
N ASP A 127 0.17 17.55 14.78
CA ASP A 127 -0.10 17.16 13.39
C ASP A 127 0.95 17.74 12.44
N LEU A 128 1.34 19.00 12.69
CA LEU A 128 2.44 19.66 11.97
C LEU A 128 3.78 18.98 12.23
N ALA A 129 4.08 18.61 13.48
CA ALA A 129 5.29 17.87 13.82
C ALA A 129 5.33 16.49 13.16
N GLY A 130 4.19 15.77 13.14
CA GLY A 130 4.05 14.49 12.44
C GLY A 130 4.25 14.63 10.93
N ALA A 131 3.61 15.60 10.30
CA ALA A 131 3.78 15.89 8.88
C ALA A 131 5.23 16.25 8.53
N ALA A 132 5.89 17.09 9.35
CA ALA A 132 7.29 17.44 9.18
C ALA A 132 8.22 16.23 9.34
N LEU A 133 7.96 15.35 10.32
CA LEU A 133 8.72 14.13 10.53
C LEU A 133 8.60 13.17 9.33
N VAL A 134 7.39 12.99 8.79
CA VAL A 134 7.20 12.17 7.58
C VAL A 134 7.88 12.81 6.38
N ALA A 135 7.73 14.12 6.18
CA ALA A 135 8.41 14.83 5.10
C ALA A 135 9.94 14.68 5.20
N ALA A 136 10.50 14.77 6.41
CA ALA A 136 11.92 14.53 6.66
C ALA A 136 12.32 13.08 6.36
N GLY A 137 11.55 12.10 6.81
CA GLY A 137 11.78 10.67 6.52
C GLY A 137 11.77 10.36 5.02
N VAL A 138 10.82 10.94 4.29
CA VAL A 138 10.74 10.84 2.82
C VAL A 138 11.95 11.50 2.16
N ALA A 139 12.32 12.71 2.59
CA ALA A 139 13.49 13.42 2.06
C ALA A 139 14.81 12.67 2.33
N VAL A 140 14.97 12.07 3.51
CA VAL A 140 16.13 11.23 3.83
C VAL A 140 16.12 9.93 3.02
N GLY A 141 14.97 9.26 2.89
CA GLY A 141 14.84 8.05 2.08
C GLY A 141 15.12 8.28 0.59
N LEU A 142 14.73 9.45 0.07
CA LEU A 142 15.08 9.93 -1.28
C LEU A 142 16.59 10.13 -1.43
N ARG A 143 17.25 10.77 -0.45
CA ARG A 143 18.69 11.07 -0.49
C ARG A 143 19.57 9.83 -0.28
N ALA A 144 19.23 8.97 0.68
CA ALA A 144 20.00 7.77 1.00
C ALA A 144 20.02 6.75 -0.15
N ARG A 145 18.98 6.70 -0.97
CA ARG A 145 18.90 5.80 -2.14
C ARG A 145 19.38 6.43 -3.45
N SER A 146 19.71 7.72 -3.45
CA SER A 146 20.45 8.37 -4.54
C SER A 146 21.95 8.07 -4.49
N ALA A 147 22.44 7.47 -3.38
CA ALA A 147 23.76 6.85 -3.37
C ALA A 147 23.75 5.69 -4.40
N PRO A 148 24.69 5.67 -5.37
CA PRO A 148 24.71 4.65 -6.41
C PRO A 148 24.68 3.26 -5.79
N ARG A 149 23.60 2.52 -6.03
CA ARG A 149 23.55 1.09 -5.72
C ARG A 149 24.49 0.45 -6.71
N GLU A 150 25.68 0.09 -6.26
CA GLU A 150 26.65 -0.65 -7.06
C GLU A 150 25.92 -1.90 -7.60
N PRO A 151 25.86 -2.08 -8.94
CA PRO A 151 25.15 -3.20 -9.51
C PRO A 151 25.76 -4.48 -8.93
N ALA A 152 24.95 -5.29 -8.26
CA ALA A 152 25.35 -6.63 -7.91
C ALA A 152 25.69 -7.33 -9.22
N VAL A 153 26.99 -7.50 -9.47
CA VAL A 153 27.52 -8.25 -10.60
C VAL A 153 26.87 -9.62 -10.52
N PRO A 154 26.06 -10.04 -11.52
CA PRO A 154 25.54 -11.39 -11.56
C PRO A 154 26.74 -12.33 -11.53
N GLU A 155 26.85 -13.14 -10.49
CA GLU A 155 27.86 -14.17 -10.41
C GLU A 155 27.75 -15.01 -11.70
N PRO A 156 28.83 -15.15 -12.49
CA PRO A 156 28.75 -15.84 -13.76
C PRO A 156 28.33 -17.29 -13.49
N VAL A 157 27.14 -17.65 -13.95
CA VAL A 157 26.68 -19.04 -14.01
C VAL A 157 27.68 -19.76 -14.90
N THR A 158 28.62 -20.47 -14.28
CA THR A 158 29.50 -21.41 -14.98
C THR A 158 28.61 -22.53 -15.49
N CYS A 159 28.24 -22.47 -16.77
CA CYS A 159 27.78 -23.64 -17.50
C CYS A 159 28.96 -24.61 -17.56
N GLU A 160 29.05 -25.51 -16.57
CA GLU A 160 29.85 -26.70 -16.69
C GLU A 160 29.23 -27.55 -17.81
N ALA A 161 29.85 -27.51 -18.98
CA ALA A 161 29.47 -28.30 -20.12
C ALA A 161 29.70 -29.79 -19.78
N ALA A 162 28.64 -30.49 -19.41
CA ALA A 162 28.65 -31.94 -19.34
C ALA A 162 29.05 -32.50 -20.71
N PRO A 163 30.08 -33.35 -20.82
CA PRO A 163 30.50 -33.90 -22.10
C PRO A 163 29.41 -34.82 -22.64
N ILE A 164 28.77 -34.39 -23.74
CA ILE A 164 27.85 -35.22 -24.51
C ILE A 164 28.68 -36.33 -25.16
N GLY A 165 28.66 -37.52 -24.55
CA GLY A 165 29.22 -38.73 -25.11
C GLY A 165 28.50 -39.10 -26.40
N ILE A 166 29.11 -38.77 -27.54
CA ILE A 166 28.65 -39.23 -28.86
C ILE A 166 29.03 -40.70 -28.97
N ALA A 167 28.09 -41.59 -28.67
CA ALA A 167 28.18 -42.99 -29.06
C ALA A 167 28.07 -43.08 -30.59
N ARG A 168 29.22 -43.11 -31.27
CA ARG A 168 29.31 -43.67 -32.62
C ARG A 168 29.23 -45.19 -32.51
N GLY A 169 28.24 -45.79 -33.15
CA GLY A 169 28.13 -47.23 -33.32
C GLY A 169 27.18 -47.58 -34.45
N SER A 170 27.73 -47.59 -35.67
CA SER A 170 27.13 -48.24 -36.85
C SER A 170 28.03 -49.41 -37.25
N ALA A 171 27.41 -50.59 -37.41
CA ALA A 171 27.82 -51.82 -38.11
C ALA A 171 27.63 -53.06 -37.23
#